data_AF-A0A8H8N7A9-F1
#
_entry.id   AF-A0A8H8N7A9-F1
#
_cell.length_a   1.000
_cell.length_b   1.000
_cell.length_c   1.000
_cell.angle_alpha   90.00
_cell.angle_beta   90.00
_cell.angle_gamma   90.00
#
_symmetry.space_group_name_H-M   'P 1'
#
loop_
_entity.id
_entity.type
_entity.pdbx_description
1 polymer ?
#
loop_
_entity_poly.entity_id
_entity_poly.type
_entity_poly.pdbx_seq_one_letter_code
_entity_poly.pdbx_strand_id
1 'polypeptide(L)'
;MFEIELRTEDDILLMKKTIIYVDNIAQGYRLTLYLRSLLPQNLRHLGSKIIRHIHASTCSKCKEEALAEFSRTDRLSLLRYIVASEAFGSGVDVGDIFRVINLGTPRDANSALQRGGRAGRKIPKGELIVYVNARTWDGVQQNLGLLDRRNSKRAKTQDSDSSENKISICSYFRRLLEAHMKRNCLIQTIQEIYGDDVQQQRCQMCSGCITDTPPQPTILRDEVGSSRPSRRRHDGALKIRRSAHRGPGRMTKEITAKAQALLLELVTDLWLCTPATSATQFEGPDAYMSAEKQSLLVKHIRDLETPDQVRCVLGTDWPYWETHQDQLNAEFNKYDALWSRIYRQTT
;
A
#
# COMPACT_ATOMS: atom_id res chain seq x y z
N MET A 1 -6.82 8.67 -15.11
CA MET A 1 -6.12 7.37 -15.24
C MET A 1 -6.17 6.87 -16.68
N PHE A 2 -7.29 7.05 -17.37
CA PHE A 2 -7.34 7.06 -18.83
C PHE A 2 -7.10 8.50 -19.30
N GLU A 3 -6.18 8.68 -20.26
CA GLU A 3 -5.87 9.99 -20.87
C GLU A 3 -6.76 10.31 -22.08
N ILE A 4 -7.64 9.37 -22.44
CA ILE A 4 -8.50 9.40 -23.62
C ILE A 4 -9.92 9.15 -23.14
N GLU A 5 -10.88 9.87 -23.74
CA GLU A 5 -12.30 9.60 -23.53
C GLU A 5 -12.67 8.29 -24.24
N LEU A 6 -12.85 7.23 -23.48
CA LEU A 6 -13.15 5.91 -24.02
C LEU A 6 -14.63 5.83 -24.41
N ARG A 7 -14.92 5.61 -25.70
CA ARG A 7 -16.29 5.41 -26.20
C ARG A 7 -16.44 4.12 -26.99
N THR A 8 -15.38 3.69 -27.67
CA THR A 8 -15.36 2.57 -28.63
C THR A 8 -14.21 1.60 -28.34
N GLU A 9 -14.21 0.46 -29.02
CA GLU A 9 -13.07 -0.48 -28.97
C GLU A 9 -11.79 0.12 -29.59
N ASP A 10 -11.93 0.93 -30.64
CA ASP A 10 -10.80 1.60 -31.28
C ASP A 10 -10.10 2.58 -30.32
N ASP A 11 -10.83 3.20 -29.40
CA ASP A 11 -10.24 4.06 -28.37
C ASP A 11 -9.35 3.27 -27.41
N ILE A 12 -9.67 2.00 -27.15
CA ILE A 12 -8.82 1.10 -26.35
C ILE A 12 -7.47 0.93 -27.04
N LEU A 13 -7.48 0.85 -28.37
CA LEU A 13 -6.27 0.63 -29.14
C LEU A 13 -5.29 1.79 -29.03
N LEU A 14 -5.79 3.00 -28.77
CA LEU A 14 -5.02 4.23 -28.55
C LEU A 14 -4.48 4.36 -27.11
N MET A 15 -4.97 3.56 -26.17
CA MET A 15 -4.47 3.57 -24.80
C MET A 15 -3.00 3.14 -24.76
N LYS A 16 -2.23 3.77 -23.88
CA LYS A 16 -0.81 3.47 -23.72
C LYS A 16 -0.62 2.22 -22.85
N LYS A 17 0.20 1.27 -23.32
CA LYS A 17 0.52 0.05 -22.56
C LYS A 17 1.13 0.40 -21.21
N THR A 18 0.52 -0.12 -20.15
CA THR A 18 0.85 0.21 -18.76
C THR A 18 1.00 -1.05 -17.92
N ILE A 19 2.08 -1.13 -17.15
CA ILE A 19 2.24 -2.12 -16.07
C ILE A 19 2.08 -1.41 -14.73
N ILE A 20 1.27 -1.97 -13.83
CA ILE A 20 1.09 -1.50 -12.46
C ILE A 20 1.59 -2.57 -11.51
N TYR A 21 2.71 -2.31 -10.85
CA TYR A 21 3.21 -3.15 -9.77
C TYR A 21 2.51 -2.84 -8.46
N VAL A 22 2.06 -3.88 -7.78
CA VAL A 22 1.48 -3.84 -6.43
C VAL A 22 2.33 -4.68 -5.49
N ASP A 23 2.21 -4.46 -4.18
CA ASP A 23 3.05 -5.18 -3.21
C ASP A 23 2.48 -6.55 -2.83
N ASN A 24 1.18 -6.77 -3.06
CA ASN A 24 0.53 -8.04 -2.77
C ASN A 24 -0.63 -8.35 -3.74
N ILE A 25 -0.99 -9.63 -3.81
CA ILE A 25 -2.01 -10.17 -4.73
C ILE A 25 -3.40 -9.56 -4.44
N ALA A 26 -3.74 -9.35 -3.17
CA ALA A 26 -5.04 -8.81 -2.78
C ALA A 26 -5.25 -7.37 -3.26
N GLN A 27 -4.25 -6.51 -3.08
CA GLN A 27 -4.24 -5.15 -3.62
C GLN A 27 -4.37 -5.16 -5.15
N GLY A 28 -3.66 -6.08 -5.82
CA GLY A 28 -3.74 -6.21 -7.27
C GLY A 28 -5.12 -6.63 -7.77
N TYR A 29 -5.79 -7.53 -7.06
CA TYR A 29 -7.16 -7.93 -7.35
C TYR A 29 -8.13 -6.74 -7.22
N ARG A 30 -8.09 -6.02 -6.09
CA ARG A 30 -8.94 -4.84 -5.84
C ARG A 30 -8.73 -3.74 -6.86
N LEU A 31 -7.47 -3.42 -7.13
CA LEU A 31 -7.12 -2.45 -8.16
C LEU A 31 -7.73 -2.87 -9.50
N THR A 32 -7.56 -4.13 -9.91
CA THR A 32 -8.08 -4.62 -11.19
C THR A 32 -9.60 -4.47 -11.28
N LEU A 33 -10.34 -4.79 -10.21
CA LEU A 33 -11.79 -4.59 -10.17
C LEU A 33 -12.16 -3.11 -10.30
N TYR A 34 -11.48 -2.23 -9.56
CA TYR A 34 -11.68 -0.79 -9.65
C TYR A 34 -11.41 -0.25 -11.06
N LEU A 35 -10.28 -0.61 -11.66
CA LEU A 35 -9.94 -0.16 -13.02
C LEU A 35 -10.99 -0.57 -14.04
N ARG A 36 -11.56 -1.78 -13.89
CA ARG A 36 -12.62 -2.27 -14.76
C ARG A 36 -13.95 -1.57 -14.51
N SER A 37 -14.24 -1.15 -13.28
CA SER A 37 -15.48 -0.41 -12.97
C SER A 37 -15.46 1.01 -13.55
N LEU A 38 -14.26 1.60 -13.68
CA LEU A 38 -14.02 2.88 -14.37
C LEU A 38 -14.20 2.80 -15.89
N LEU A 39 -14.28 1.61 -16.48
CA LEU A 39 -14.59 1.50 -17.91
C LEU A 39 -16.03 1.97 -18.18
N PRO A 40 -16.27 2.65 -19.32
CA PRO A 40 -17.60 2.97 -19.80
C PRO A 40 -18.50 1.73 -19.82
N GLN A 41 -19.79 1.89 -19.52
CA GLN A 41 -20.72 0.78 -19.36
C GLN A 41 -20.71 -0.18 -20.57
N ASN A 42 -20.60 0.37 -21.79
CA ASN A 42 -20.53 -0.38 -23.03
C ASN A 42 -19.22 -1.18 -23.20
N LEU A 43 -18.14 -0.84 -22.50
CA LEU A 43 -16.83 -1.51 -22.58
C LEU A 43 -16.54 -2.43 -21.39
N ARG A 44 -17.34 -2.41 -20.32
CA ARG A 44 -17.11 -3.23 -19.12
C ARG A 44 -17.03 -4.73 -19.39
N HIS A 45 -17.81 -5.22 -20.36
CA HIS A 45 -17.79 -6.63 -20.77
C HIS A 45 -16.43 -7.07 -21.36
N LEU A 46 -15.62 -6.12 -21.85
CA LEU A 46 -14.26 -6.35 -22.33
C LEU A 46 -13.20 -6.15 -21.23
N GLY A 47 -13.59 -5.79 -20.00
CA GLY A 47 -12.65 -5.40 -18.95
C GLY A 47 -11.59 -6.46 -18.63
N SER A 48 -11.90 -7.75 -18.81
CA SER A 48 -10.94 -8.85 -18.66
C SER A 48 -9.94 -9.00 -19.81
N LYS A 49 -10.29 -8.50 -21.01
CA LYS A 49 -9.40 -8.40 -22.18
C LYS A 49 -8.52 -7.15 -22.10
N ILE A 50 -9.05 -6.04 -21.59
CA ILE A 50 -8.34 -4.76 -21.49
C ILE A 50 -7.34 -4.73 -20.33
N ILE A 51 -7.74 -5.29 -19.18
CA ILE A 51 -7.02 -5.19 -17.92
C ILE A 51 -6.89 -6.59 -17.31
N ARG A 52 -5.67 -7.09 -17.12
CA ARG A 52 -5.41 -8.40 -16.49
C ARG A 52 -4.60 -8.25 -15.21
N HIS A 53 -4.93 -9.09 -14.22
CA HIS A 53 -4.15 -9.23 -12.99
C HIS A 53 -3.29 -10.48 -13.10
N ILE A 54 -1.97 -10.33 -12.96
CA ILE A 54 -1.00 -11.43 -13.06
C ILE A 54 -0.17 -11.49 -11.78
N HIS A 55 -0.10 -12.67 -11.17
CA HIS A 55 0.63 -12.89 -9.92
C HIS A 55 1.24 -14.30 -9.89
N ALA A 56 1.98 -14.61 -8.82
CA ALA A 56 2.67 -15.89 -8.65
C ALA A 56 1.75 -17.10 -8.89
N SER A 57 0.55 -17.10 -8.30
CA SER A 57 -0.44 -18.17 -8.43
C SER A 57 -1.24 -18.18 -9.75
N THR A 58 -1.04 -17.22 -10.66
CA THR A 58 -1.65 -17.28 -11.99
C THR A 58 -1.07 -18.45 -12.78
N CYS A 59 -1.93 -19.23 -13.45
CA CYS A 59 -1.50 -20.42 -14.19
C CYS A 59 -0.45 -20.08 -15.26
N SER A 60 0.54 -20.96 -15.49
CA SER A 60 1.65 -20.69 -16.43
C SER A 60 1.16 -20.34 -17.83
N LYS A 61 0.21 -21.13 -18.36
CA LYS A 61 -0.43 -20.85 -19.65
C LYS A 61 -1.11 -19.47 -19.69
N CYS A 62 -1.78 -19.09 -18.62
CA CYS A 62 -2.45 -17.79 -18.49
C CYS A 62 -1.45 -16.63 -18.53
N LYS A 63 -0.27 -16.80 -17.90
CA LYS A 63 0.83 -15.83 -17.93
C LYS A 63 1.41 -15.70 -19.34
N GLU A 64 1.65 -16.83 -20.01
CA GLU A 64 2.14 -16.89 -21.39
C GLU A 64 1.17 -16.22 -22.36
N GLU A 65 -0.12 -16.52 -22.28
CA GLU A 65 -1.16 -15.88 -23.09
C GLU A 65 -1.23 -14.37 -22.85
N ALA A 66 -1.19 -13.93 -21.59
CA ALA A 66 -1.20 -12.50 -21.25
C ALA A 66 0.04 -11.78 -21.79
N LEU A 67 1.21 -12.42 -21.68
CA LEU A 67 2.45 -11.88 -22.19
C LEU A 67 2.46 -11.82 -23.71
N ALA A 68 2.03 -12.88 -24.39
CA ALA A 68 1.93 -12.91 -25.84
C ALA A 68 1.01 -11.78 -26.32
N GLU A 69 -0.19 -11.66 -25.73
CA GLU A 69 -1.17 -10.63 -26.06
C GLU A 69 -0.64 -9.22 -25.80
N PHE A 70 0.07 -9.00 -24.70
CA PHE A 70 0.64 -7.69 -24.35
C PHE A 70 1.84 -7.32 -25.20
N SER A 71 2.56 -8.31 -25.74
CA SER A 71 3.72 -8.12 -26.61
C SER A 71 3.32 -7.78 -28.05
N ARG A 72 2.07 -8.04 -28.45
CA ARG A 72 1.58 -7.71 -29.80
C ARG A 72 1.71 -6.22 -30.06
N THR A 73 2.33 -5.89 -31.19
CA THR A 73 2.46 -4.51 -31.69
C THR A 73 1.42 -4.17 -32.76
N ASP A 74 0.71 -5.19 -33.27
CA ASP A 74 -0.48 -4.94 -34.07
C ASP A 74 -1.54 -4.22 -33.22
N ARG A 75 -2.26 -3.29 -33.83
CA ARG A 75 -3.38 -2.58 -33.21
C ARG A 75 -4.62 -3.49 -33.11
N LEU A 76 -4.45 -4.76 -32.80
CA LEU A 76 -5.54 -5.72 -32.61
C LEU A 76 -5.62 -6.22 -31.16
N SER A 77 -4.50 -6.17 -30.44
CA SER A 77 -4.51 -6.50 -29.01
C SER A 77 -5.30 -5.45 -28.25
N LEU A 78 -6.27 -5.88 -27.43
CA LEU A 78 -7.02 -5.00 -26.52
C LEU A 78 -6.36 -4.88 -25.15
N LEU A 79 -5.37 -5.73 -24.84
CA LEU A 79 -4.70 -5.73 -23.54
C LEU A 79 -3.83 -4.49 -23.40
N ARG A 80 -4.16 -3.64 -22.42
CA ARG A 80 -3.52 -2.34 -22.22
C ARG A 80 -2.94 -2.17 -20.83
N TYR A 81 -3.54 -2.81 -19.83
CA TYR A 81 -3.10 -2.71 -18.45
C TYR A 81 -2.82 -4.09 -17.89
N ILE A 82 -1.65 -4.23 -17.29
CA ILE A 82 -1.36 -5.38 -16.44
C ILE A 82 -1.09 -4.91 -15.03
N VAL A 83 -1.89 -5.40 -14.09
CA VAL A 83 -1.61 -5.29 -12.66
C VAL A 83 -0.81 -6.51 -12.25
N ALA A 84 0.32 -6.33 -11.57
CA ALA A 84 1.17 -7.44 -11.16
C ALA A 84 1.80 -7.29 -9.77
N SER A 85 1.75 -8.34 -8.96
CA SER A 85 2.44 -8.37 -7.65
C SER A 85 3.91 -8.78 -7.74
N GLU A 86 4.30 -9.32 -8.89
CA GLU A 86 5.65 -9.77 -9.18
C GLU A 86 6.04 -9.26 -10.58
N ALA A 87 7.33 -9.09 -10.81
CA ALA A 87 7.82 -8.98 -12.16
C ALA A 87 7.30 -10.18 -12.97
N PHE A 88 6.68 -9.94 -14.13
CA PHE A 88 6.72 -10.99 -15.15
C PHE A 88 8.17 -11.43 -15.27
N GLY A 89 8.42 -12.73 -15.14
CA GLY A 89 9.75 -13.31 -14.99
C GLY A 89 10.81 -12.60 -15.82
N SER A 90 12.01 -12.49 -15.24
CA SER A 90 13.24 -12.05 -15.91
C SER A 90 13.27 -12.52 -17.37
N GLY A 91 12.95 -11.64 -18.33
CA GLY A 91 12.89 -11.99 -19.76
C GLY A 91 11.78 -11.36 -20.59
N VAL A 92 10.79 -10.68 -20.00
CA VAL A 92 9.76 -9.99 -20.80
C VAL A 92 10.36 -8.80 -21.59
N ASP A 93 10.44 -8.96 -22.91
CA ASP A 93 10.85 -7.91 -23.86
C ASP A 93 9.65 -7.32 -24.62
N VAL A 94 8.79 -6.58 -23.90
CA VAL A 94 7.75 -5.75 -24.54
C VAL A 94 8.36 -4.38 -24.76
N GLY A 95 8.62 -4.04 -26.02
CA GLY A 95 9.36 -2.82 -26.38
C GLY A 95 8.58 -1.52 -26.20
N ASP A 96 7.26 -1.57 -26.31
CA ASP A 96 6.36 -0.41 -26.37
C ASP A 96 5.56 -0.17 -25.08
N ILE A 97 6.06 -0.67 -23.93
CA ILE A 97 5.53 -0.28 -22.63
C ILE A 97 5.79 1.22 -22.43
N PHE A 98 4.71 1.99 -22.40
CA PHE A 98 4.81 3.43 -22.17
C PHE A 98 5.01 3.75 -20.69
N ARG A 99 4.26 3.08 -19.81
CA ARG A 99 4.21 3.44 -18.39
C ARG A 99 4.39 2.24 -17.48
N VAL A 100 5.21 2.43 -16.44
CA VAL A 100 5.29 1.56 -15.28
C VAL A 100 4.88 2.35 -14.05
N ILE A 101 3.96 1.81 -13.26
CA ILE A 101 3.49 2.41 -12.02
C ILE A 101 3.84 1.47 -10.87
N ASN A 102 4.56 1.94 -9.86
CA ASN A 102 4.68 1.26 -8.58
C ASN A 102 3.60 1.82 -7.65
N LEU A 103 2.53 1.04 -7.42
CA LEU A 103 1.45 1.39 -6.52
C LEU A 103 1.77 0.93 -5.09
N GLY A 104 2.53 1.76 -4.39
CA GLY A 104 3.06 1.48 -3.06
C GLY A 104 4.51 1.94 -2.96
N THR A 105 4.94 2.28 -1.75
CA THR A 105 6.33 2.69 -1.50
C THR A 105 7.25 1.48 -1.75
N PRO A 106 8.14 1.51 -2.75
CA PRO A 106 9.06 0.42 -2.99
C PRO A 106 9.94 0.17 -1.76
N ARG A 107 10.25 -1.11 -1.50
CA ARG A 107 11.14 -1.51 -0.39
C ARG A 107 12.55 -0.92 -0.56
N ASP A 108 13.02 -0.84 -1.80
CA ASP A 108 14.32 -0.31 -2.16
C ASP A 108 14.32 0.35 -3.56
N ALA A 109 15.33 1.18 -3.82
CA ALA A 109 15.46 1.91 -5.08
C ALA A 109 15.72 0.99 -6.28
N ASN A 110 16.49 -0.09 -6.11
CA ASN A 110 16.85 -1.01 -7.19
C ASN A 110 15.58 -1.67 -7.74
N SER A 111 14.73 -2.19 -6.86
CA SER A 111 13.44 -2.79 -7.20
C SER A 111 12.57 -1.80 -7.99
N ALA A 112 12.50 -0.55 -7.55
CA ALA A 112 11.72 0.48 -8.23
C ALA A 112 12.25 0.78 -9.64
N LEU A 113 13.57 0.92 -9.77
CA LEU A 113 14.24 1.25 -11.02
C LEU A 113 14.28 0.08 -12.00
N GLN A 114 14.50 -1.14 -11.53
CA GLN A 114 14.46 -2.36 -12.35
C GLN A 114 13.06 -2.59 -12.95
N ARG A 115 12.01 -2.33 -12.15
CA ARG A 115 10.63 -2.32 -12.64
C ARG A 115 10.44 -1.21 -13.69
N GLY A 116 10.90 0.00 -13.39
CA GLY A 116 10.80 1.16 -14.28
C GLY A 116 11.54 1.00 -15.61
N GLY A 117 12.70 0.32 -15.63
CA GLY A 117 13.49 0.05 -16.83
C GLY A 117 12.81 -0.88 -17.85
N ARG A 118 11.56 -1.29 -17.59
CA ARG A 118 10.70 -1.96 -18.58
C ARG A 118 9.98 -0.96 -19.48
N ALA A 119 9.75 0.27 -19.03
CA ALA A 119 9.17 1.31 -19.86
C ALA A 119 10.21 1.87 -20.84
N GLY A 120 9.76 2.30 -22.02
CA GLY A 120 10.59 3.12 -22.90
C GLY A 120 11.70 2.40 -23.67
N ARG A 121 11.65 1.07 -23.82
CA ARG A 121 12.74 0.30 -24.48
C ARG A 121 12.86 0.54 -25.98
N LYS A 122 11.75 0.49 -26.71
CA LYS A 122 11.68 0.66 -28.18
C LYS A 122 10.82 1.86 -28.58
N ILE A 123 10.60 2.79 -27.65
CA ILE A 123 9.84 4.02 -27.86
C ILE A 123 10.60 5.23 -27.30
N PRO A 124 10.42 6.44 -27.84
CA PRO A 124 11.24 7.60 -27.47
C PRO A 124 11.12 8.04 -26.01
N LYS A 125 10.00 7.69 -25.36
CA LYS A 125 9.69 8.10 -23.99
C LYS A 125 8.98 6.98 -23.24
N GLY A 126 9.46 6.71 -22.03
CA GLY A 126 8.78 5.90 -21.03
C GLY A 126 8.58 6.68 -19.75
N GLU A 127 7.61 6.24 -18.93
CA GLU A 127 7.30 6.86 -17.65
C GLU A 127 7.38 5.84 -16.52
N LEU A 128 8.08 6.22 -15.44
CA LEU A 128 8.04 5.56 -14.16
C LEU A 128 7.30 6.46 -13.16
N ILE A 129 6.18 5.98 -12.64
CA ILE A 129 5.42 6.64 -11.57
C ILE A 129 5.56 5.81 -10.31
N VAL A 130 5.91 6.44 -9.19
CA VAL A 130 6.02 5.78 -7.89
C VAL A 130 5.10 6.46 -6.91
N TYR A 131 4.14 5.72 -6.38
CA TYR A 131 3.30 6.18 -5.27
C TYR A 131 4.05 5.99 -3.97
N VAL A 132 4.10 7.03 -3.16
CA VAL A 132 4.77 7.02 -1.86
C VAL A 132 3.69 7.17 -0.79
N ASN A 133 3.69 6.28 0.20
CA ASN A 133 2.76 6.37 1.31
C ASN A 133 3.00 7.65 2.13
N ALA A 134 1.93 8.19 2.71
CA ALA A 134 1.97 9.47 3.42
C ALA A 134 2.95 9.47 4.61
N ARG A 135 3.05 8.36 5.35
CA ARG A 135 3.97 8.26 6.51
C ARG A 135 5.43 8.44 6.09
N THR A 136 5.84 7.78 5.02
CA THR A 136 7.18 7.89 4.44
C THR A 136 7.41 9.30 3.90
N TRP A 137 6.44 9.86 3.19
CA TRP A 137 6.51 11.22 2.68
C TRP A 137 6.72 12.25 3.81
N ASP A 138 5.86 12.22 4.83
CA ASP A 138 5.90 13.13 5.97
C ASP A 138 7.20 13.03 6.75
N GLY A 139 7.70 11.80 6.98
CA GLY A 139 8.95 11.62 7.70
C GLY A 139 10.18 12.11 6.94
N VAL A 140 10.22 11.98 5.61
CA VAL A 140 11.28 12.59 4.80
C VAL A 140 11.15 14.12 4.83
N GLN A 141 9.93 14.65 4.70
CA GLN A 141 9.67 16.09 4.75
C GLN A 141 10.09 16.69 6.12
N GLN A 142 9.83 15.99 7.22
CA GLN A 142 10.26 16.38 8.56
C GLN A 142 11.79 16.40 8.68
N ASN A 143 12.46 15.37 8.18
CA ASN A 143 13.92 15.28 8.21
C ASN A 143 14.60 16.37 7.38
N LEU A 144 13.95 16.84 6.32
CA LEU A 144 14.42 17.97 5.51
C LEU A 144 14.10 19.35 6.12
N GLY A 145 13.39 19.41 7.24
CA GLY A 145 12.96 20.66 7.86
C GLY A 145 11.89 21.41 7.05
N LEU A 146 11.21 20.73 6.13
CA LEU A 146 10.14 21.29 5.29
C LEU A 146 8.77 21.28 5.99
N LEU A 147 8.66 20.58 7.13
CA LEU A 147 7.51 20.69 8.03
C LEU A 147 7.81 21.70 9.14
N ASP A 148 6.94 22.69 9.28
CA ASP A 148 7.11 23.82 10.18
C ASP A 148 7.05 23.37 11.66
N ARG A 149 8.15 23.60 12.39
CA ARG A 149 8.31 23.26 13.83
C ARG A 149 7.36 24.01 14.77
N ARG A 150 6.49 24.88 14.26
CA ARG A 150 5.64 25.78 15.07
C ARG A 150 4.59 25.05 15.90
N ASN A 151 4.27 23.79 15.62
CA ASN A 151 3.46 22.94 16.50
C ASN A 151 4.29 22.10 17.51
N SER A 152 5.63 22.16 17.49
CA SER A 152 6.51 21.35 18.33
C SER A 152 6.88 21.99 19.68
N LYS A 153 6.38 23.19 20.01
CA LYS A 153 6.63 23.84 21.32
C LYS A 153 5.80 23.29 22.49
N ARG A 154 4.97 22.25 22.30
CA ARG A 154 4.23 21.58 23.40
C ARG A 154 4.74 20.19 23.81
N ALA A 155 5.86 19.73 23.25
CA ALA A 155 6.44 18.42 23.59
C ALA A 155 7.93 18.54 23.96
N LYS A 156 8.25 19.45 24.88
CA LYS A 156 9.54 19.46 25.59
C LYS A 156 9.28 19.34 27.08
N THR A 157 9.00 18.12 27.53
CA THR A 157 9.41 17.68 28.86
C THR A 157 9.59 16.17 28.81
N GLN A 158 10.74 15.75 29.34
CA GLN A 158 11.24 14.39 29.53
C GLN A 158 12.03 13.77 28.38
N ASP A 159 13.34 14.01 28.48
CA ASP A 159 14.41 13.09 28.08
C ASP A 159 14.11 11.66 28.54
N SER A 160 14.13 10.72 27.60
CA SER A 160 14.86 9.45 27.63
C SER A 160 14.19 8.46 26.67
N ASP A 161 15.03 7.80 25.86
CA ASP A 161 14.73 6.72 24.91
C ASP A 161 14.22 7.12 23.50
N SER A 162 15.13 7.70 22.73
CA SER A 162 14.98 8.01 21.30
C SER A 162 15.18 6.77 20.41
N SER A 163 14.23 5.83 20.41
CA SER A 163 14.43 4.55 19.70
C SER A 163 13.21 3.94 18.99
N GLU A 164 12.07 4.63 18.79
CA GLU A 164 10.87 3.98 18.17
C GLU A 164 10.11 4.74 17.05
N ASN A 165 10.71 5.70 16.35
CA ASN A 165 10.07 6.28 15.14
C ASN A 165 11.04 6.46 13.95
N LYS A 166 12.03 5.57 13.83
CA LYS A 166 12.93 5.56 12.68
C LYS A 166 12.20 4.89 11.50
N ILE A 167 11.65 5.68 10.58
CA ILE A 167 11.13 5.14 9.31
C ILE A 167 12.28 4.42 8.62
N SER A 168 12.21 3.09 8.56
CA SER A 168 13.17 2.25 7.87
C SER A 168 12.85 2.27 6.38
N ILE A 169 13.44 3.24 5.68
CA ILE A 169 13.39 3.36 4.22
C ILE A 169 14.81 3.19 3.69
N CYS A 170 14.97 2.51 2.55
CA CYS A 170 16.24 2.40 1.85
C CYS A 170 16.88 3.79 1.66
N SER A 171 18.16 3.92 1.99
CA SER A 171 18.91 5.18 1.90
C SER A 171 18.90 5.77 0.48
N TYR A 172 19.01 4.93 -0.55
CA TYR A 172 18.95 5.35 -1.95
C TYR A 172 17.57 5.85 -2.33
N PHE A 173 16.51 5.13 -1.94
CA PHE A 173 15.15 5.58 -2.24
C PHE A 173 14.83 6.88 -1.50
N ARG A 174 15.30 7.03 -0.26
CA ARG A 174 15.24 8.28 0.48
C ARG A 174 15.95 9.42 -0.27
N ARG A 175 17.16 9.22 -0.80
CA ARG A 175 17.87 10.23 -1.62
C ARG A 175 17.03 10.67 -2.83
N LEU A 176 16.33 9.74 -3.49
CA LEU A 176 15.42 10.07 -4.61
C LEU A 176 14.23 10.92 -4.16
N LEU A 177 13.63 10.61 -3.01
CA LEU A 177 12.55 11.43 -2.44
C LEU A 177 13.04 12.83 -2.07
N GLU A 178 14.22 12.92 -1.44
CA GLU A 178 14.80 14.21 -1.08
C GLU A 178 15.13 15.04 -2.33
N ALA A 179 15.65 14.43 -3.39
CA ALA A 179 15.89 15.08 -4.66
C ALA A 179 14.59 15.60 -5.31
N HIS A 180 13.53 14.79 -5.29
CA HIS A 180 12.20 15.22 -5.75
C HIS A 180 11.70 16.45 -4.98
N MET A 181 11.71 16.39 -3.64
CA MET A 181 11.22 17.47 -2.77
C MET A 181 12.04 18.76 -2.93
N LYS A 182 13.36 18.65 -3.12
CA LYS A 182 14.27 19.79 -3.34
C LYS A 182 14.29 20.30 -4.78
N ARG A 183 13.52 19.68 -5.69
CA ARG A 183 13.54 20.00 -7.14
C ARG A 183 14.91 19.80 -7.79
N ASN A 184 15.62 18.76 -7.36
CA ASN A 184 16.84 18.28 -8.00
C ASN A 184 16.51 17.26 -9.10
N CYS A 185 17.39 17.11 -10.10
CA CYS A 185 17.20 16.16 -11.19
C CYS A 185 17.29 14.71 -10.67
N LEU A 186 16.19 13.95 -10.75
CA LEU A 186 16.17 12.55 -10.31
C LEU A 186 17.11 11.65 -11.11
N ILE A 187 17.23 11.87 -12.43
CA ILE A 187 18.13 11.08 -13.28
C ILE A 187 19.58 11.29 -12.86
N GLN A 188 19.96 12.52 -12.56
CA GLN A 188 21.30 12.84 -12.06
C GLN A 188 21.54 12.18 -10.69
N THR A 189 20.56 12.25 -9.78
CA THR A 189 20.64 11.57 -8.48
C THR A 189 20.75 10.04 -8.63
N ILE A 190 20.08 9.43 -9.61
CA ILE A 190 20.22 8.00 -9.93
C ILE A 190 21.66 7.72 -10.38
N GLN A 191 22.20 8.48 -11.34
CA GLN A 191 23.58 8.33 -11.82
C GLN A 191 24.59 8.43 -10.67
N GLU A 192 24.42 9.41 -9.78
CA GLU A 192 25.25 9.58 -8.58
C GLU A 192 25.14 8.42 -7.57
N ILE A 193 23.97 7.77 -7.47
CA ILE A 193 23.76 6.64 -6.57
C ILE A 193 24.49 5.39 -7.09
N TYR A 194 24.45 5.14 -8.40
CA TYR A 194 25.01 3.92 -9.01
C TYR A 194 26.43 4.10 -9.57
N GLY A 195 27.00 5.30 -9.50
CA GLY A 195 28.37 5.57 -9.93
C GLY A 195 28.52 5.66 -11.45
N ASP A 196 27.46 6.01 -12.17
CA ASP A 196 27.51 6.29 -13.61
C ASP A 196 28.11 7.67 -13.88
N ASP A 197 28.59 7.90 -15.12
CA ASP A 197 29.02 9.23 -15.56
C ASP A 197 27.87 10.23 -15.44
N VAL A 198 28.00 11.14 -14.47
CA VAL A 198 26.96 12.11 -14.16
C VAL A 198 26.86 13.11 -15.30
N GLN A 199 25.71 13.14 -15.96
CA GLN A 199 25.47 14.15 -17.00
C GLN A 199 25.50 15.55 -16.37
N GLN A 200 26.24 16.47 -17.00
CA GLN A 200 26.31 17.86 -16.55
C GLN A 200 24.98 18.60 -16.70
N GLN A 201 24.08 18.11 -17.57
CA GLN A 201 22.79 18.73 -17.86
C GLN A 201 21.63 18.00 -17.19
N ARG A 202 20.68 18.77 -16.64
CA ARG A 202 19.44 18.24 -16.07
C ARG A 202 18.58 17.61 -17.17
N CYS A 203 17.93 16.49 -16.88
CA CYS A 203 17.13 15.74 -17.87
C CYS A 203 15.86 16.47 -18.38
N GLN A 204 15.44 17.56 -17.72
CA GLN A 204 14.21 18.32 -18.03
C GLN A 204 12.88 17.55 -18.07
N MET A 205 12.86 16.25 -17.73
CA MET A 205 11.65 15.42 -17.85
C MET A 205 11.21 14.75 -16.55
N CYS A 206 12.08 14.69 -15.53
CA CYS A 206 11.71 14.08 -14.24
C CYS A 206 10.92 15.06 -13.36
N SER A 207 10.21 14.51 -12.36
CA SER A 207 9.38 15.29 -11.41
C SER A 207 10.15 16.32 -10.57
N GLY A 208 11.47 16.22 -10.49
CA GLY A 208 12.31 17.24 -9.88
C GLY A 208 12.75 18.36 -10.85
N CYS A 209 12.70 18.13 -12.17
CA CYS A 209 13.00 19.15 -13.18
C CYS A 209 11.75 19.88 -13.69
N ILE A 210 10.62 19.18 -13.80
CA ILE A 210 9.36 19.80 -14.21
C ILE A 210 8.67 20.46 -13.01
N THR A 211 8.11 21.65 -13.24
CA THR A 211 7.31 22.39 -12.25
C THR A 211 5.86 21.91 -12.18
N ASP A 212 5.47 20.97 -13.04
CA ASP A 212 4.10 20.47 -13.11
C ASP A 212 3.62 19.98 -11.75
N THR A 213 2.52 20.58 -11.32
CA THR A 213 1.69 20.08 -10.23
C THR A 213 1.30 18.64 -10.56
N PRO A 214 1.45 17.68 -9.62
CA PRO A 214 0.91 16.35 -9.82
C PRO A 214 -0.56 16.45 -10.24
N PRO A 215 -1.07 15.54 -11.08
CA PRO A 215 -2.48 15.56 -11.46
C PRO A 215 -3.29 15.66 -10.18
N GLN A 216 -4.12 16.69 -10.06
CA GLN A 216 -4.96 16.84 -8.89
C GLN A 216 -5.75 15.55 -8.74
N PRO A 217 -5.81 14.95 -7.54
CA PRO A 217 -6.69 13.82 -7.31
C PRO A 217 -8.06 14.26 -7.79
N THR A 218 -8.59 13.59 -8.80
CA THR A 218 -9.96 13.82 -9.23
C THR A 218 -10.82 13.32 -8.08
N ILE A 219 -11.13 14.23 -7.16
CA ILE A 219 -12.14 14.00 -6.15
C ILE A 219 -13.43 13.89 -6.96
N LEU A 220 -13.85 12.66 -7.23
CA LEU A 220 -15.26 12.39 -7.45
C LEU A 220 -15.94 12.97 -6.21
N ARG A 221 -16.62 14.10 -6.39
CA ARG A 221 -17.36 14.78 -5.33
C ARG A 221 -18.46 13.83 -4.88
N ASP A 222 -18.18 12.99 -3.90
CA ASP A 222 -19.21 12.46 -3.04
C ASP A 222 -19.65 13.65 -2.17
N GLU A 223 -20.85 14.17 -2.45
CA GLU A 223 -21.56 15.18 -1.64
C GLU A 223 -22.00 14.61 -0.28
N VAL A 224 -21.07 14.00 0.45
CA VAL A 224 -21.30 13.57 1.82
C VAL A 224 -20.25 14.25 2.67
N GLY A 225 -20.70 15.26 3.42
CA GLY A 225 -19.87 16.09 4.28
C GLY A 225 -18.97 15.25 5.20
N SER A 226 -17.69 15.16 4.86
CA SER A 226 -16.66 14.66 5.76
C SER A 226 -16.36 15.74 6.80
N SER A 227 -17.11 15.73 7.90
CA SER A 227 -16.68 16.39 9.12
C SER A 227 -15.41 15.71 9.60
N ARG A 228 -14.25 16.40 9.48
CA ARG A 228 -13.00 16.00 10.15
C ARG A 228 -13.32 15.75 11.63
N PRO A 229 -13.05 14.54 12.18
CA PRO A 229 -13.21 14.35 13.61
C PRO A 229 -12.21 15.27 14.32
N SER A 230 -12.73 16.21 15.10
CA SER A 230 -11.92 17.00 16.03
C SER A 230 -11.09 16.02 16.85
N ARG A 231 -9.78 16.26 16.96
CA ARG A 231 -8.91 15.58 17.95
C ARG A 231 -9.53 15.78 19.33
N ARG A 232 -10.35 14.82 19.77
CA ARG A 232 -10.76 14.73 21.17
C ARG A 232 -9.52 14.29 21.95
N ARG A 233 -9.20 15.05 22.97
CA ARG A 233 -8.20 14.66 23.97
C ARG A 233 -8.61 13.29 24.50
N HIS A 234 -7.68 12.34 24.49
CA HIS A 234 -7.88 11.07 25.18
C HIS A 234 -8.00 11.36 26.68
N ASP A 235 -9.22 11.44 27.16
CA ASP A 235 -9.51 11.26 28.58
C ASP A 235 -9.35 9.78 28.91
N GLY A 236 -8.41 9.47 29.80
CA GLY A 236 -8.31 8.19 30.48
C GLY A 236 -7.41 7.16 29.80
N ALA A 237 -6.39 6.68 30.53
CA ALA A 237 -5.68 5.47 30.19
C ALA A 237 -6.68 4.31 29.98
N LEU A 238 -6.53 3.54 28.89
CA LEU A 238 -7.33 2.33 28.66
C LEU A 238 -7.17 1.38 29.84
N LYS A 239 -8.22 1.21 30.66
CA LYS A 239 -8.23 0.32 31.82
C LYS A 239 -8.80 -1.04 31.45
N ILE A 240 -8.00 -1.86 30.77
CA ILE A 240 -8.34 -3.28 30.58
C ILE A 240 -8.00 -4.01 31.88
N ARG A 241 -9.02 -4.55 32.55
CA ARG A 241 -8.84 -5.36 33.76
C ARG A 241 -8.15 -6.67 33.40
N ARG A 242 -7.24 -7.13 34.27
CA ARG A 242 -6.59 -8.44 34.11
C ARG A 242 -7.65 -9.55 34.17
N SER A 243 -7.47 -10.58 33.34
CA SER A 243 -8.29 -11.78 33.40
C SER A 243 -8.24 -12.42 34.79
N ALA A 244 -9.40 -12.75 35.35
CA ALA A 244 -9.51 -13.48 36.61
C ALA A 244 -9.17 -14.97 36.44
N HIS A 245 -9.34 -15.50 35.23
CA HIS A 245 -9.20 -16.92 34.92
C HIS A 245 -7.77 -17.33 34.52
N ARG A 246 -6.97 -16.40 33.98
CA ARG A 246 -5.68 -16.71 33.32
C ARG A 246 -4.41 -16.41 34.15
N GLY A 247 -4.57 -16.06 35.43
CA GLY A 247 -3.46 -15.94 36.41
C GLY A 247 -2.36 -14.90 36.09
N PRO A 248 -1.34 -14.77 36.96
CA PRO A 248 -0.17 -13.94 36.72
C PRO A 248 0.81 -14.65 35.77
N GLY A 249 1.08 -14.06 34.59
CA GLY A 249 2.05 -14.60 33.63
C GLY A 249 2.26 -13.67 32.44
N ARG A 250 3.52 -13.40 32.07
CA ARG A 250 3.84 -12.59 30.87
C ARG A 250 3.85 -13.48 29.62
N MET A 251 3.43 -12.92 28.50
CA MET A 251 3.56 -13.59 27.20
C MET A 251 5.05 -13.83 26.90
N THR A 252 5.40 -15.06 26.52
CA THR A 252 6.75 -15.34 26.01
C THR A 252 6.93 -14.64 24.66
N LYS A 253 8.17 -14.41 24.24
CA LYS A 253 8.48 -13.80 22.94
C LYS A 253 7.90 -14.62 21.77
N GLU A 254 7.99 -15.94 21.86
CA GLU A 254 7.49 -16.87 20.83
C GLU A 254 5.97 -16.79 20.68
N ILE A 255 5.22 -16.78 21.79
CA ILE A 255 3.76 -16.69 21.73
C ILE A 255 3.33 -15.31 21.25
N THR A 256 4.05 -14.25 21.63
CA THR A 256 3.79 -12.90 21.14
C THR A 256 3.97 -12.80 19.62
N ALA A 257 5.05 -13.38 19.08
CA ALA A 257 5.29 -13.40 17.64
C ALA A 257 4.21 -14.21 16.88
N LYS A 258 3.80 -15.36 17.42
CA LYS A 258 2.72 -16.17 16.85
C LYS A 258 1.37 -15.45 16.90
N ALA A 259 1.08 -14.73 17.99
CA ALA A 259 -0.12 -13.92 18.12
C ALA A 259 -0.15 -12.78 17.09
N GLN A 260 0.98 -12.10 16.89
CA GLN A 260 1.13 -11.07 15.86
C GLN A 260 0.89 -11.62 14.45
N ALA A 261 1.47 -12.77 14.11
CA ALA A 261 1.32 -13.37 12.78
C ALA A 261 -0.15 -13.73 12.47
N LEU A 262 -0.81 -14.42 13.40
CA LEU A 262 -2.22 -14.80 13.25
C LEU A 262 -3.16 -13.58 13.24
N LEU A 263 -2.83 -12.52 14.00
CA LEU A 263 -3.62 -11.28 13.97
C LEU A 263 -3.47 -10.59 12.62
N LEU A 264 -2.27 -10.60 12.04
CA LEU A 264 -2.03 -10.03 10.71
C LEU A 264 -2.81 -10.79 9.62
N GLU A 265 -2.87 -12.12 9.71
CA GLU A 265 -3.71 -12.95 8.82
C GLU A 265 -5.18 -12.57 8.96
N LEU A 266 -5.71 -12.53 10.19
CA LEU A 266 -7.10 -12.13 10.45
C LEU A 266 -7.41 -10.73 9.93
N VAL A 267 -6.56 -9.74 10.23
CA VAL A 267 -6.74 -8.37 9.76
C VAL A 267 -6.78 -8.33 8.23
N THR A 268 -5.95 -9.14 7.57
CA THR A 268 -5.95 -9.27 6.12
C THR A 268 -7.25 -9.89 5.60
N ASP A 269 -7.75 -10.95 6.24
CA ASP A 269 -9.00 -11.61 5.86
C ASP A 269 -10.22 -10.70 6.05
N LEU A 270 -10.32 -10.02 7.20
CA LEU A 270 -11.38 -9.05 7.47
C LEU A 270 -11.33 -7.89 6.48
N TRP A 271 -10.12 -7.38 6.22
CA TRP A 271 -9.92 -6.34 5.21
C TRP A 271 -10.39 -6.83 3.86
N LEU A 272 -10.03 -8.06 3.43
CA LEU A 272 -10.43 -8.69 2.18
C LEU A 272 -11.95 -8.83 2.02
N CYS A 273 -12.64 -9.23 3.08
CA CYS A 273 -14.09 -9.37 3.14
C CYS A 273 -14.83 -8.02 3.16
N THR A 274 -14.17 -6.93 3.55
CA THR A 274 -14.76 -5.60 3.55
C THR A 274 -14.96 -5.10 2.11
N PRO A 275 -16.20 -4.76 1.70
CA PRO A 275 -16.48 -4.20 0.38
C PRO A 275 -15.71 -2.90 0.17
N ALA A 276 -14.94 -2.83 -0.91
CA ALA A 276 -14.21 -1.63 -1.28
C ALA A 276 -15.20 -0.55 -1.75
N THR A 277 -15.22 0.60 -1.08
CA THR A 277 -15.91 1.80 -1.56
C THR A 277 -14.94 2.68 -2.35
N SER A 278 -15.44 3.65 -3.11
CA SER A 278 -14.62 4.66 -3.80
C SER A 278 -13.56 5.30 -2.89
N ALA A 279 -13.93 5.52 -1.62
CA ALA A 279 -13.07 6.12 -0.60
C ALA A 279 -12.06 5.14 0.02
N THR A 280 -12.43 3.86 0.23
CA THR A 280 -11.62 2.90 1.01
C THR A 280 -10.87 1.87 0.16
N GLN A 281 -11.10 1.82 -1.15
CA GLN A 281 -10.52 0.82 -2.06
C GLN A 281 -8.98 0.80 -2.16
N PHE A 282 -8.32 1.90 -1.82
CA PHE A 282 -6.86 2.01 -1.81
C PHE A 282 -6.26 1.99 -0.40
N GLU A 283 -7.11 1.90 0.63
CA GLU A 283 -6.65 1.71 2.00
C GLU A 283 -6.16 0.28 2.14
N GLY A 284 -4.87 0.12 2.44
CA GLY A 284 -4.29 -1.19 2.74
C GLY A 284 -4.72 -1.72 4.11
N PRO A 285 -4.30 -2.95 4.48
CA PRO A 285 -4.57 -3.54 5.79
C PRO A 285 -4.15 -2.63 6.96
N ASP A 286 -3.06 -1.87 6.81
CA ASP A 286 -2.58 -0.93 7.82
C ASP A 286 -3.49 0.29 8.02
N ALA A 287 -4.23 0.70 6.99
CA ALA A 287 -5.23 1.74 7.09
C ALA A 287 -6.56 1.19 7.64
N TYR A 288 -6.86 -0.08 7.34
CA TYR A 288 -8.00 -0.82 7.89
C TYR A 288 -7.88 -1.03 9.40
N MET A 289 -6.70 -1.42 9.88
CA MET A 289 -6.38 -1.51 11.31
C MET A 289 -4.93 -1.09 11.52
N SER A 290 -4.73 0.03 12.21
CA SER A 290 -3.38 0.58 12.42
C SER A 290 -2.48 -0.36 13.21
N ALA A 291 -1.17 -0.28 12.96
CA ALA A 291 -0.16 -1.05 13.71
C ALA A 291 -0.22 -0.78 15.24
N GLU A 292 -0.67 0.41 15.65
CA GLU A 292 -0.89 0.76 17.05
C GLU A 292 -2.05 -0.06 17.65
N LYS A 293 -3.21 -0.12 16.97
CA LYS A 293 -4.36 -0.92 17.39
C LYS A 293 -4.01 -2.41 17.42
N GLN A 294 -3.28 -2.90 16.41
CA GLN A 294 -2.78 -4.28 16.37
C GLN A 294 -1.85 -4.57 17.56
N SER A 295 -0.92 -3.66 17.85
CA SER A 295 0.02 -3.82 18.98
C SER A 295 -0.70 -3.81 20.34
N LEU A 296 -1.72 -2.96 20.50
CA LEU A 296 -2.55 -2.93 21.71
C LEU A 296 -3.37 -4.22 21.86
N LEU A 297 -3.95 -4.73 20.78
CA LEU A 297 -4.66 -6.01 20.79
C LEU A 297 -3.73 -7.14 21.21
N VAL A 298 -2.55 -7.26 20.62
CA VAL A 298 -1.57 -8.29 20.99
C VAL A 298 -1.12 -8.13 22.44
N LYS A 299 -0.84 -6.90 22.88
CA LYS A 299 -0.42 -6.60 24.26
C LYS A 299 -1.46 -7.05 25.28
N HIS A 300 -2.74 -6.89 24.94
CA HIS A 300 -3.85 -7.18 25.84
C HIS A 300 -4.57 -8.50 25.52
N ILE A 301 -4.16 -9.26 24.50
CA ILE A 301 -4.87 -10.45 23.98
C ILE A 301 -5.19 -11.47 25.09
N ARG A 302 -4.32 -11.58 26.09
CA ARG A 302 -4.48 -12.43 27.25
C ARG A 302 -5.65 -11.99 28.15
N ASP A 303 -5.90 -10.69 28.24
CA ASP A 303 -6.92 -10.10 29.12
C ASP A 303 -8.21 -9.74 28.35
N LEU A 304 -8.29 -10.00 27.03
CA LEU A 304 -9.50 -9.87 26.21
C LEU A 304 -10.33 -11.15 26.32
N GLU A 305 -11.36 -11.12 27.15
CA GLU A 305 -12.32 -12.21 27.37
C GLU A 305 -13.69 -11.92 26.72
N THR A 306 -13.99 -10.64 26.46
CA THR A 306 -15.30 -10.20 25.99
C THR A 306 -15.19 -9.33 24.73
N PRO A 307 -16.21 -9.33 23.86
CA PRO A 307 -16.26 -8.46 22.69
C PRO A 307 -16.10 -6.98 23.06
N ASP A 308 -16.69 -6.55 24.18
CA ASP A 308 -16.60 -5.16 24.64
C ASP A 308 -15.17 -4.72 24.99
N GLN A 309 -14.34 -5.63 25.49
CA GLN A 309 -12.92 -5.34 25.74
C GLN A 309 -12.15 -5.20 24.43
N VAL A 310 -12.45 -6.03 23.43
CA VAL A 310 -11.85 -5.91 22.09
C VAL A 310 -12.26 -4.58 21.46
N ARG A 311 -13.55 -4.21 21.55
CA ARG A 311 -14.07 -2.92 21.09
C ARG A 311 -13.41 -1.75 21.80
N CYS A 312 -13.16 -1.87 23.11
CA CYS A 312 -12.47 -0.86 23.89
C CYS A 312 -11.03 -0.64 23.38
N VAL A 313 -10.30 -1.71 23.06
CA VAL A 313 -8.95 -1.63 22.46
C VAL A 313 -8.98 -0.98 21.08
N LEU A 314 -9.90 -1.41 20.22
CA LEU A 314 -10.02 -0.91 18.86
C LEU A 314 -10.51 0.54 18.79
N GLY A 315 -11.13 1.02 19.86
CA GLY A 315 -11.76 2.33 19.92
C GLY A 315 -13.12 2.36 19.22
N THR A 316 -13.99 3.27 19.66
CA THR A 316 -15.33 3.46 19.06
C THR A 316 -15.27 4.06 17.66
N ASP A 317 -14.09 4.49 17.23
CA ASP A 317 -13.78 5.10 15.93
C ASP A 317 -13.47 4.07 14.84
N TRP A 318 -13.35 2.77 15.18
CA TRP A 318 -13.15 1.73 14.17
C TRP A 318 -14.50 1.36 13.52
N PRO A 319 -14.75 1.77 12.25
CA PRO A 319 -16.09 1.75 11.67
C PRO A 319 -16.57 0.34 11.30
N TYR A 320 -15.70 -0.66 11.37
CA TYR A 320 -15.96 -2.03 10.92
C TYR A 320 -16.39 -2.99 12.04
N TRP A 321 -16.53 -2.49 13.28
CA TRP A 321 -16.89 -3.30 14.44
C TRP A 321 -18.22 -4.04 14.25
N GLU A 322 -19.27 -3.32 13.88
CA GLU A 322 -20.61 -3.88 13.76
C GLU A 322 -20.69 -5.00 12.72
N THR A 323 -19.90 -4.90 11.66
CA THR A 323 -19.87 -5.90 10.57
C THR A 323 -19.02 -7.13 10.91
N HIS A 324 -17.96 -6.98 11.72
CA HIS A 324 -16.92 -8.02 11.88
C HIS A 324 -16.71 -8.52 13.31
N GLN A 325 -17.51 -8.09 14.28
CA GLN A 325 -17.38 -8.50 15.69
C GLN A 325 -17.37 -10.03 15.85
N ASP A 326 -18.23 -10.76 15.14
CA ASP A 326 -18.36 -12.21 15.31
C ASP A 326 -17.11 -12.96 14.85
N GLN A 327 -16.50 -12.53 13.74
CA GLN A 327 -15.27 -13.12 13.21
C GLN A 327 -14.08 -12.80 14.13
N LEU A 328 -13.98 -11.56 14.62
CA LEU A 328 -12.98 -11.19 15.62
C LEU A 328 -13.11 -12.06 16.87
N ASN A 329 -14.31 -12.19 17.41
CA ASN A 329 -14.58 -13.00 18.61
C ASN A 329 -14.24 -14.47 18.39
N ALA A 330 -14.59 -15.04 17.23
CA ALA A 330 -14.28 -16.42 16.88
C ALA A 330 -12.77 -16.68 16.87
N GLU A 331 -11.97 -15.77 16.30
CA GLU A 331 -10.51 -15.88 16.34
C GLU A 331 -9.95 -15.73 17.77
N PHE A 332 -10.42 -14.73 18.53
CA PHE A 332 -10.01 -14.57 19.93
C PHE A 332 -10.31 -15.83 20.78
N ASN A 333 -11.41 -16.52 20.49
CA ASN A 333 -11.74 -17.81 21.12
C ASN A 333 -10.79 -18.95 20.69
N LYS A 334 -10.30 -18.95 19.44
CA LYS A 334 -9.25 -19.91 19.02
C LYS A 334 -7.94 -19.67 19.75
N TYR A 335 -7.58 -18.40 19.98
CA TYR A 335 -6.42 -18.08 20.82
C TYR A 335 -6.64 -18.51 22.26
N ASP A 336 -7.84 -18.33 22.82
CA ASP A 336 -8.19 -18.82 24.16
C ASP A 336 -7.96 -20.34 24.29
N ALA A 337 -8.38 -21.12 23.28
CA ALA A 337 -8.12 -22.56 23.25
C ALA A 337 -6.62 -22.90 23.17
N LEU A 338 -5.85 -22.12 22.40
CA LEU A 338 -4.39 -22.27 22.28
C LEU A 338 -3.68 -21.92 23.60
N TRP A 339 -4.14 -20.89 24.32
CA TRP A 339 -3.64 -20.51 25.64
C TRP A 339 -3.98 -21.52 26.72
N SER A 340 -5.21 -22.02 26.75
CA SER A 340 -5.63 -23.10 27.66
C SER A 340 -4.74 -24.34 27.52
N ARG A 341 -4.25 -24.61 26.32
CA ARG A 341 -3.35 -25.73 26.01
C ARG A 341 -1.90 -25.46 26.46
N ILE A 342 -1.40 -24.24 26.31
CA ILE A 342 -0.06 -23.84 26.76
C ILE A 342 0.04 -23.77 28.29
N TYR A 343 -1.00 -23.26 28.95
CA TYR A 343 -1.03 -23.15 30.41
C TYR A 343 -1.07 -24.53 31.09
N ARG A 344 -1.86 -25.47 30.56
CA ARG A 344 -1.88 -26.87 31.03
C ARG A 344 -0.56 -27.62 30.85
N GLN A 345 0.38 -27.10 30.06
CA GLN A 345 1.72 -27.67 29.89
C GLN A 345 2.77 -27.02 30.80
N THR A 346 2.43 -25.90 31.45
CA THR A 346 3.34 -25.11 32.29
C THR A 346 2.94 -25.05 33.76
N THR A 347 1.77 -25.56 34.12
CA THR A 347 1.36 -25.99 35.47
C THR A 347 1.36 -27.51 35.54
#